data_AF-A0A5N5D3S4-F1
#
_entry.id   AF-A0A5N5D3S4-F1
#
_cell.length_a   1.000
_cell.length_b   1.000
_cell.length_c   1.000
_cell.angle_alpha   90.00
_cell.angle_beta   90.00
_cell.angle_gamma   90.00
#
_symmetry.space_group_name_H-M   'P 1'
#
loop_
_entity.id
_entity.type
_entity.pdbx_description
1 polymer ?
#
loop_
_entity_poly.entity_id
_entity_poly.type
_entity_poly.pdbx_seq_one_letter_code
_entity_poly.pdbx_strand_id
1 'polypeptide(L)'
;MPPTTPPDDDGSSRAVVRNNGSSSFQTTLDVATAGQLVYNISRPLLRCLVQKRIDVHAYSVALIVGQALQWSNSGRDRLDKALSETNGLMPSINYLLKFGIDVAEIKTLLHDKDDGQCFAALCACLCECYSVEWSAKIILQLIKKILDENPNNPSLQDIYPPSLQSIKTVVERFSGLFATSDFGVRVEEFMSHDGHDMVTGYCRPKSNSSRIPRSRGIASPEKIADALYEICQLSRNKSLKVALVGGADAVAVAAVGFWLADLPVSFRKLEDEALQEVATSHGPNLESRVVVVLSQEATYEGTLVQGRLIYLPPLKNVIRGKEVSTDNKISGRVYWNSALSTTFKVSLQRLKGLHSNFGPAIGCAARVFQALTEGDDDVPLEWRTACQTYYKSSFGIDYVLFALDRFPELKKWNMEEDMRKFAALKTFDEAEREFEKSMFLIAEQCHCKYCCFNGRPTPKRTAAATTNEKEPDGNYCLIALSCAIIRLIRVLSGIGTKIDIVNERGTRTEREMFLNRSGLECFYNQQHDRLMVQRKGAKDVVKDELFLYRVVERVKSDKEAPEYSPLAVAHTLFSGRQLDKNIQPQTSAIAIHGICCFFNILEQSELRGADEVSKV
;
A
#
# COMPACT_ATOMS: atom_id res chain seq x y z
N MET A 1 20.45 38.45 75.37
CA MET A 1 20.60 39.57 74.40
C MET A 1 21.98 39.45 73.79
N PRO A 2 22.20 39.65 72.48
CA PRO A 2 21.45 40.51 71.56
C PRO A 2 21.30 39.85 70.14
N PRO A 3 21.10 40.55 69.01
CA PRO A 3 19.80 41.11 68.61
C PRO A 3 19.44 40.96 67.10
N THR A 4 18.15 41.16 66.78
CA THR A 4 17.55 41.86 65.60
C THR A 4 18.10 41.69 64.16
N THR A 5 17.23 41.16 63.28
CA THR A 5 16.99 41.54 61.85
C THR A 5 16.56 43.01 61.71
N PRO A 6 16.55 43.73 60.54
CA PRO A 6 16.36 43.34 59.11
C PRO A 6 17.25 44.24 58.13
N PRO A 7 16.94 44.59 56.84
CA PRO A 7 15.88 44.23 55.88
C PRO A 7 16.28 43.94 54.39
N ASP A 8 15.30 43.38 53.69
CA ASP A 8 14.81 43.56 52.29
C ASP A 8 15.69 43.52 51.03
N ASP A 9 15.16 42.70 50.12
CA ASP A 9 14.85 42.94 48.70
C ASP A 9 15.76 42.50 47.54
N ASP A 10 15.04 41.83 46.64
CA ASP A 10 15.15 41.70 45.20
C ASP A 10 16.27 40.89 44.52
N GLY A 11 15.80 39.85 43.82
CA GLY A 11 16.07 39.72 42.40
C GLY A 11 17.40 39.09 42.02
N SER A 12 17.39 37.77 41.77
CA SER A 12 17.72 37.22 40.44
C SER A 12 17.94 35.72 40.49
N SER A 13 17.09 35.01 39.74
CA SER A 13 17.30 33.63 39.32
C SER A 13 18.60 33.53 38.50
N ARG A 14 19.67 33.03 39.10
CA ARG A 14 20.89 32.63 38.39
C ARG A 14 20.75 31.19 37.92
N ALA A 15 20.46 30.99 36.63
CA ALA A 15 20.83 29.77 35.93
C ALA A 15 22.19 30.00 35.24
N VAL A 16 23.24 29.42 35.81
CA VAL A 16 24.58 29.40 35.22
C VAL A 16 24.60 28.33 34.13
N VAL A 17 24.72 28.74 32.87
CA VAL A 17 25.18 27.87 31.78
C VAL A 17 26.63 28.24 31.50
N ARG A 18 27.56 27.34 31.81
CA ARG A 18 28.93 27.40 31.30
C ARG A 18 29.10 26.32 30.24
N ASN A 19 29.37 26.75 29.02
CA ASN A 19 29.98 25.90 28.00
C ASN A 19 31.12 26.71 27.34
N ASN A 20 32.36 26.30 27.55
CA ASN A 20 33.54 26.90 26.93
C ASN A 20 33.90 26.09 25.69
N GLY A 21 34.00 26.75 24.53
CA GLY A 21 34.63 26.16 23.35
C GLY A 21 34.12 26.67 21.99
N SER A 22 34.39 27.95 21.71
CA SER A 22 34.59 28.56 20.37
C SER A 22 33.64 28.20 19.21
N SER A 23 32.59 29.02 19.02
CA SER A 23 32.21 29.54 17.68
C SER A 23 31.33 30.80 17.84
N SER A 24 31.52 31.76 16.95
CA SER A 24 30.98 33.12 17.03
C SER A 24 29.60 33.23 16.37
N PHE A 25 28.54 32.82 17.05
CA PHE A 25 27.18 33.29 16.81
C PHE A 25 26.44 33.35 18.14
N GLN A 26 26.51 34.49 18.81
CA GLN A 26 25.74 34.75 20.02
C GLN A 26 24.40 35.36 19.60
N THR A 27 23.45 34.49 19.23
CA THR A 27 22.06 34.92 19.03
C THR A 27 21.42 35.05 20.41
N THR A 28 21.27 36.26 20.91
CA THR A 28 20.43 36.55 22.09
C THR A 28 18.98 36.29 21.70
N LEU A 29 18.43 35.15 22.12
CA LEU A 29 17.02 34.86 22.02
C LEU A 29 16.32 35.70 23.09
N ASP A 30 15.59 36.73 22.68
CA ASP A 30 14.74 37.50 23.59
C ASP A 30 13.54 36.62 24.00
N VAL A 31 13.66 36.04 25.19
CA VAL A 31 12.65 35.14 25.77
C VAL A 31 11.32 35.87 25.98
N ALA A 32 11.32 37.20 26.08
CA ALA A 32 10.09 37.99 26.24
C ALA A 32 9.25 38.06 24.95
N THR A 33 9.89 38.13 23.77
CA THR A 33 9.17 38.10 22.47
C THR A 33 8.82 36.68 22.02
N ALA A 34 9.61 35.66 22.42
CA ALA A 34 9.25 34.25 22.19
C ALA A 34 7.97 33.81 22.93
N GLY A 35 7.54 34.57 23.95
CA GLY A 35 6.33 34.35 24.72
C GLY A 35 5.02 34.80 24.06
N GLN A 36 5.02 35.31 22.82
CA GLN A 36 3.78 35.71 22.13
C GLN A 36 3.14 34.58 21.30
N LEU A 37 3.86 33.49 21.04
CA LEU A 37 3.34 32.25 20.45
C LEU A 37 3.43 31.12 21.49
N VAL A 38 2.75 31.27 22.63
CA VAL A 38 2.72 30.21 23.66
C VAL A 38 1.85 29.07 23.18
N TYR A 39 2.40 28.17 22.37
CA TYR A 39 1.89 26.83 22.31
C TYR A 39 2.22 26.16 23.65
N ASN A 40 1.20 25.91 24.48
CA ASN A 40 1.33 25.10 25.69
C ASN A 40 1.62 23.64 25.28
N ILE A 41 2.88 23.35 24.96
CA ILE A 41 3.37 22.04 24.58
C ILE A 41 4.05 21.41 25.79
N SER A 42 3.65 20.19 26.13
CA SER A 42 4.27 19.46 27.25
C SER A 42 5.75 19.18 26.95
N ARG A 43 6.61 19.21 27.97
CA ARG A 43 8.04 18.88 27.82
C ARG A 43 8.30 17.52 27.16
N PRO A 44 7.52 16.45 27.46
CA PRO A 44 7.63 15.17 26.75
C PRO A 44 7.32 15.29 25.25
N LEU A 45 6.27 16.01 24.88
CA LEU A 45 5.89 16.22 23.48
C LEU A 45 6.95 17.03 22.73
N LEU A 46 7.44 18.13 23.31
CA LEU A 46 8.49 18.94 22.69
C LEU A 46 9.78 18.13 22.45
N ARG A 47 10.18 17.31 23.45
CA ARG A 47 11.34 16.42 23.31
C ARG A 47 11.14 15.41 22.17
N CYS A 48 9.95 14.82 22.08
CA CYS A 48 9.60 13.89 21.01
C CYS A 48 9.68 14.56 19.63
N LEU A 49 9.06 15.73 19.46
CA LEU A 49 9.07 16.48 18.20
C LEU A 49 10.49 16.81 17.75
N VAL A 50 11.33 17.31 18.66
CA VAL A 50 12.73 17.65 18.37
C VAL A 50 13.55 16.42 17.99
N GLN A 51 13.44 15.32 18.76
CA GLN A 51 14.14 14.06 18.46
C GLN A 51 13.78 13.51 17.08
N LYS A 52 12.51 13.69 16.67
CA LYS A 52 11.99 13.18 15.40
C LYS A 52 12.12 14.18 14.26
N ARG A 53 12.78 15.33 14.49
CA ARG A 53 12.96 16.42 13.51
C ARG A 53 11.62 16.90 12.94
N ILE A 54 10.57 16.86 13.76
CA ILE A 54 9.26 17.37 13.41
C ILE A 54 9.25 18.86 13.75
N ASP A 55 8.91 19.68 12.77
CA ASP A 55 8.73 21.10 12.97
C ASP A 55 7.55 21.36 13.90
N VAL A 56 7.81 22.06 15.00
CA VAL A 56 6.82 22.31 16.07
C VAL A 56 5.66 23.14 15.53
N HIS A 57 5.94 24.12 14.68
CA HIS A 57 4.91 24.93 14.06
C HIS A 57 4.02 24.08 13.14
N ALA A 58 4.60 23.27 12.26
CA ALA A 58 3.85 22.38 11.40
C ALA A 58 2.98 21.39 12.16
N TYR A 59 3.47 20.84 13.28
CA TYR A 59 2.68 19.98 14.15
C TYR A 59 1.49 20.73 14.77
N SER A 60 1.71 21.93 15.31
CA SER A 60 0.64 22.74 15.89
C SER A 60 -0.42 23.15 14.86
N VAL A 61 -0.02 23.54 13.64
CA VAL A 61 -0.96 23.88 12.57
C VAL A 61 -1.73 22.65 12.09
N ALA A 62 -1.08 21.48 12.06
CA ALA A 62 -1.74 20.22 11.73
C ALA A 62 -2.89 19.86 12.70
N LEU A 63 -2.78 20.22 13.99
CA LEU A 63 -3.86 19.98 14.97
C LEU A 63 -5.17 20.72 14.62
N ILE A 64 -5.11 21.81 13.85
CA ILE A 64 -6.31 22.52 13.36
C ILE A 64 -7.17 21.61 12.47
N VAL A 65 -6.52 20.74 11.70
CA VAL A 65 -7.22 19.74 10.88
C VAL A 65 -7.92 18.72 11.76
N GLY A 66 -7.23 18.26 12.82
CA GLY A 66 -7.80 17.36 13.83
C GLY A 66 -9.01 17.96 14.52
N GLN A 67 -8.94 19.24 14.89
CA GLN A 67 -10.08 19.98 15.43
C GLN A 67 -11.23 20.04 14.43
N ALA A 68 -10.95 20.28 13.15
CA ALA A 68 -11.96 20.50 12.12
C ALA A 68 -12.91 19.31 11.93
N LEU A 69 -12.44 18.08 12.17
CA LEU A 69 -13.22 16.85 11.99
C LEU A 69 -13.81 16.37 13.33
N GLN A 70 -15.13 16.29 13.41
CA GLN A 70 -15.81 15.67 14.56
C GLN A 70 -15.93 14.17 14.32
N TRP A 71 -14.94 13.40 14.78
CA TRP A 71 -15.00 11.95 14.72
C TRP A 71 -16.00 11.34 15.72
N SER A 72 -16.48 10.14 15.38
CA SER A 72 -17.49 9.38 16.13
C SER A 72 -16.86 8.51 17.23
N ASN A 73 -17.69 7.98 18.14
CA ASN A 73 -17.24 6.99 19.13
C ASN A 73 -16.71 5.73 18.43
N SER A 74 -17.41 5.24 17.40
CA SER A 74 -16.94 4.10 16.61
C SER A 74 -15.63 4.38 15.89
N GLY A 75 -15.38 5.61 15.45
CA GLY A 75 -14.10 6.05 14.89
C GLY A 75 -12.96 5.99 15.92
N ARG A 76 -13.24 6.41 17.17
CA ARG A 76 -12.30 6.27 18.30
C ARG A 76 -11.99 4.80 18.58
N ASP A 77 -13.02 3.97 18.71
CA ASP A 77 -12.87 2.53 18.95
C ASP A 77 -12.03 1.84 17.86
N ARG A 78 -12.23 2.24 16.59
CA ARG A 78 -11.44 1.74 15.45
C ARG A 78 -9.97 2.17 15.54
N LEU A 79 -9.68 3.40 15.94
CA LEU A 79 -8.30 3.87 16.16
C LEU A 79 -7.66 3.16 17.34
N ASP A 80 -8.34 3.05 18.48
CA ASP A 80 -7.83 2.39 19.67
C ASP A 80 -7.55 0.91 19.40
N LYS A 81 -8.44 0.25 18.66
CA LYS A 81 -8.22 -1.10 18.15
C LYS A 81 -6.96 -1.15 17.28
N ALA A 82 -6.79 -0.27 16.29
CA ALA A 82 -5.59 -0.24 15.45
C ALA A 82 -4.29 0.04 16.24
N LEU A 83 -4.33 0.94 17.23
CA LEU A 83 -3.19 1.25 18.10
C LEU A 83 -2.83 0.05 18.99
N SER A 84 -3.83 -0.62 19.56
CA SER A 84 -3.63 -1.84 20.35
C SER A 84 -3.02 -2.96 19.51
N GLU A 85 -3.40 -3.04 18.24
CA GLU A 85 -2.87 -4.02 17.28
C GLU A 85 -1.45 -3.66 16.81
N THR A 86 -1.12 -2.35 16.77
CA THR A 86 0.20 -1.86 16.38
C THR A 86 1.23 -1.97 17.52
N ASN A 87 0.77 -1.93 18.77
CA ASN A 87 1.56 -1.94 20.01
C ASN A 87 2.52 -3.14 20.11
N GLY A 88 2.18 -4.28 19.50
CA GLY A 88 3.00 -5.50 19.48
C GLY A 88 3.95 -5.64 18.29
N LEU A 89 3.95 -4.70 17.34
CA LEU A 89 4.61 -4.86 16.03
C LEU A 89 6.04 -4.28 15.97
N MET A 90 6.67 -3.99 17.12
CA MET A 90 8.09 -3.60 17.15
C MET A 90 8.98 -4.82 17.41
N PRO A 91 9.54 -5.45 16.38
CA PRO A 91 10.64 -6.37 16.58
C PRO A 91 11.82 -5.59 17.15
N SER A 92 12.25 -5.98 18.34
CA SER A 92 13.45 -5.44 18.97
C SER A 92 14.58 -6.46 18.89
N ILE A 93 15.70 -6.09 18.30
CA ILE A 93 16.92 -6.90 18.36
C ILE A 93 17.64 -6.54 19.66
N ASN A 94 17.87 -7.51 20.55
CA ASN A 94 18.62 -7.34 21.80
C ASN A 94 18.10 -6.21 22.71
N TYR A 95 16.82 -5.82 22.62
CA TYR A 95 16.27 -4.60 23.26
C TYR A 95 17.01 -3.29 22.89
N LEU A 96 17.94 -3.33 21.92
CA LEU A 96 18.83 -2.23 21.53
C LEU A 96 18.39 -1.57 20.22
N LEU A 97 17.87 -2.36 19.27
CA LEU A 97 17.37 -1.85 17.98
C LEU A 97 15.88 -2.10 17.87
N LYS A 98 15.09 -1.04 17.86
CA LYS A 98 13.65 -1.09 17.61
C LYS A 98 13.37 -0.68 16.17
N PHE A 99 12.66 -1.52 15.42
CA PHE A 99 12.26 -1.21 14.05
C PHE A 99 10.75 -0.97 13.94
N GLY A 100 10.34 -0.04 13.08
CA GLY A 100 8.94 0.23 12.79
C GLY A 100 8.32 1.36 13.62
N ILE A 101 7.02 1.23 13.89
CA ILE A 101 6.21 2.24 14.56
C ILE A 101 6.29 2.03 16.08
N ASP A 102 6.86 2.99 16.82
CA ASP A 102 6.81 2.97 18.29
C ASP A 102 5.49 3.60 18.76
N VAL A 103 4.59 2.76 19.28
CA VAL A 103 3.27 3.22 19.73
C VAL A 103 3.36 4.04 21.00
N ALA A 104 4.38 3.88 21.86
CA ALA A 104 4.59 4.80 22.98
C ALA A 104 4.95 6.21 22.47
N GLU A 105 5.72 6.29 21.39
CA GLU A 105 6.02 7.55 20.71
C GLU A 105 4.77 8.13 20.03
N ILE A 106 3.98 7.30 19.33
CA ILE A 106 2.71 7.76 18.76
C ILE A 106 1.79 8.26 19.88
N LYS A 107 1.58 7.50 20.96
CA LYS A 107 0.79 7.94 22.12
C LYS A 107 1.32 9.25 22.72
N THR A 108 2.63 9.46 22.71
CA THR A 108 3.26 10.72 23.14
C THR A 108 2.99 11.87 22.16
N LEU A 109 2.99 11.62 20.85
CA LEU A 109 2.57 12.61 19.85
C LEU A 109 1.08 12.93 20.00
N LEU A 110 0.25 11.90 20.16
CA LEU A 110 -1.19 11.98 20.35
C LEU A 110 -1.65 12.64 21.67
N HIS A 111 -0.73 12.93 22.60
CA HIS A 111 -1.01 13.23 24.00
C HIS A 111 -2.08 14.33 24.24
N ASP A 112 -3.01 14.02 25.16
CA ASP A 112 -4.08 14.83 25.80
C ASP A 112 -5.16 15.49 24.95
N LYS A 113 -5.05 15.50 23.62
CA LYS A 113 -6.05 16.16 22.78
C LYS A 113 -6.66 15.18 21.79
N ASP A 114 -7.97 15.01 21.88
CA ASP A 114 -8.81 14.33 20.88
C ASP A 114 -8.46 14.81 19.45
N ASP A 115 -8.11 16.08 19.30
CA ASP A 115 -7.66 16.70 18.05
C ASP A 115 -6.42 15.99 17.44
N GLY A 116 -5.42 15.66 18.26
CA GLY A 116 -4.19 15.01 17.81
C GLY A 116 -4.45 13.59 17.32
N GLN A 117 -5.33 12.86 18.02
CA GLN A 117 -5.76 11.52 17.62
C GLN A 117 -6.56 11.55 16.32
N CYS A 118 -7.49 12.49 16.19
CA CYS A 118 -8.27 12.70 14.99
C CYS A 118 -7.37 13.02 13.78
N PHE A 119 -6.40 13.93 13.94
CA PHE A 119 -5.43 14.27 12.90
C PHE A 119 -4.56 13.07 12.47
N ALA A 120 -4.04 12.32 13.44
CA ALA A 120 -3.24 11.13 13.17
C ALA A 120 -4.04 10.06 12.42
N ALA A 121 -5.29 9.82 12.84
CA ALA A 121 -6.18 8.88 12.18
C ALA A 121 -6.48 9.29 10.73
N LEU A 122 -6.71 10.58 10.48
CA LEU A 122 -6.88 11.11 9.12
C LEU A 122 -5.61 10.90 8.27
N CYS A 123 -4.43 11.19 8.82
CA CYS A 123 -3.16 10.95 8.13
C CYS A 123 -2.95 9.47 7.81
N ALA A 124 -3.27 8.58 8.75
CA ALA A 124 -3.20 7.14 8.55
C ALA A 124 -4.14 6.67 7.45
N CYS A 125 -5.40 7.16 7.42
CA CYS A 125 -6.34 6.87 6.34
C CYS A 125 -5.81 7.32 4.97
N LEU A 126 -5.24 8.53 4.89
CA LEU A 126 -4.71 9.05 3.62
C LEU A 126 -3.48 8.24 3.16
N CYS A 127 -2.53 7.97 4.06
CA CYS A 127 -1.33 7.20 3.74
C CYS A 127 -1.61 5.73 3.37
N GLU A 128 -2.75 5.19 3.81
CA GLU A 128 -3.20 3.85 3.43
C GLU A 128 -3.70 3.80 1.98
N CYS A 129 -4.28 4.91 1.48
CA CYS A 129 -4.85 4.99 0.13
C CYS A 129 -3.91 5.63 -0.89
N TYR A 130 -3.12 6.62 -0.47
CA TYR A 130 -2.32 7.52 -1.29
C TYR A 130 -0.83 7.44 -0.94
N SER A 131 0.03 8.05 -1.77
CA SER A 131 1.43 8.23 -1.41
C SER A 131 1.59 9.15 -0.18
N VAL A 132 2.67 9.00 0.60
CA VAL A 132 2.95 9.92 1.73
C VAL A 132 3.10 11.36 1.23
N GLU A 133 3.73 11.53 0.05
CA GLU A 133 3.84 12.84 -0.58
C GLU A 133 2.48 13.41 -0.99
N TRP A 134 1.61 12.60 -1.59
CA TRP A 134 0.28 13.06 -1.98
C TRP A 134 -0.60 13.37 -0.78
N SER A 135 -0.51 12.54 0.27
CA SER A 135 -1.18 12.76 1.55
C SER A 135 -0.74 14.09 2.19
N ALA A 136 0.56 14.39 2.17
CA ALA A 136 1.09 15.67 2.65
C ALA A 136 0.56 16.87 1.85
N LYS A 137 0.45 16.75 0.51
CA LYS A 137 -0.15 17.79 -0.33
C LYS A 137 -1.64 17.98 0.00
N ILE A 138 -2.40 16.91 0.18
CA ILE A 138 -3.83 16.97 0.56
C ILE A 138 -3.99 17.67 1.92
N ILE A 139 -3.21 17.27 2.93
CA ILE A 139 -3.25 17.89 4.27
C ILE A 139 -2.90 19.38 4.21
N LEU A 140 -1.86 19.75 3.45
CA LEU A 140 -1.48 21.16 3.29
C LEU A 140 -2.60 21.98 2.63
N GLN A 141 -3.27 21.45 1.61
CA GLN A 141 -4.39 22.14 0.98
C GLN A 141 -5.62 22.20 1.90
N LEU A 142 -5.84 21.17 2.71
CA LEU A 142 -6.92 21.16 3.71
C LEU A 142 -6.68 22.20 4.80
N ILE A 143 -5.44 22.37 5.28
CA ILE A 143 -5.07 23.45 6.20
C ILE A 143 -5.42 24.81 5.61
N LYS A 144 -4.96 25.08 4.38
CA LYS A 144 -5.26 26.35 3.69
C LYS A 144 -6.76 26.58 3.57
N LYS A 145 -7.51 25.55 3.14
CA LYS A 145 -8.96 25.62 3.01
C LYS A 145 -9.67 25.94 4.32
N ILE A 146 -9.22 25.35 5.43
CA ILE A 146 -9.78 25.63 6.76
C ILE A 146 -9.51 27.08 7.17
N LEU A 147 -8.30 27.60 6.92
CA LEU A 147 -7.95 28.98 7.23
C LEU A 147 -8.78 29.97 6.39
N ASP A 148 -8.88 29.73 5.08
CA ASP A 148 -9.60 30.59 4.14
C ASP A 148 -11.12 30.68 4.44
N GLU A 149 -11.73 29.57 4.87
CA GLU A 149 -13.17 29.50 5.17
C GLU A 149 -13.50 29.97 6.60
N ASN A 150 -12.49 30.26 7.44
CA ASN A 150 -12.67 30.73 8.83
C ASN A 150 -11.87 32.02 9.12
N PRO A 151 -11.97 33.08 8.30
CA PRO A 151 -11.13 34.28 8.44
C PRO A 151 -11.41 35.09 9.71
N ASN A 152 -12.61 34.93 10.28
CA ASN A 152 -13.06 35.65 11.47
C ASN A 152 -12.76 34.90 12.78
N ASN A 153 -12.11 33.74 12.72
CA ASN A 153 -11.74 33.00 13.93
C ASN A 153 -10.47 33.62 14.53
N PRO A 154 -10.53 34.26 15.71
CA PRO A 154 -9.38 34.94 16.31
C PRO A 154 -8.22 33.97 16.60
N SER A 155 -8.52 32.69 16.82
CA SER A 155 -7.51 31.64 17.07
C SER A 155 -6.73 31.24 15.82
N LEU A 156 -7.16 31.66 14.63
CA LEU A 156 -6.56 31.27 13.34
C LEU A 156 -5.94 32.44 12.57
N GLN A 157 -6.14 33.70 12.99
CA GLN A 157 -5.73 34.89 12.23
C GLN A 157 -4.22 35.03 12.04
N ASP A 158 -3.41 34.55 12.99
CA ASP A 158 -1.95 34.64 12.95
C ASP A 158 -1.28 33.32 12.52
N ILE A 159 -2.05 32.37 12.00
CA ILE A 159 -1.55 31.05 11.60
C ILE A 159 -1.24 31.03 10.11
N TYR A 160 0.03 30.79 9.78
CA TYR A 160 0.48 30.61 8.41
C TYR A 160 0.62 29.13 8.05
N PRO A 161 0.33 28.73 6.80
CA PRO A 161 0.56 27.36 6.34
C PRO A 161 2.06 27.01 6.37
N PRO A 162 2.45 25.89 6.98
CA PRO A 162 3.84 25.44 7.00
C PRO A 162 4.33 24.96 5.63
N SER A 163 5.64 24.72 5.51
CA SER A 163 6.22 24.16 4.30
C SER A 163 5.71 22.73 4.03
N LEU A 164 5.64 22.34 2.74
CA LEU A 164 5.24 20.97 2.35
C LEU A 164 6.17 19.92 2.96
N GLN A 165 7.47 20.20 3.08
CA GLN A 165 8.44 19.25 3.64
C GLN A 165 8.20 19.03 5.14
N SER A 166 7.85 20.10 5.87
CA SER A 166 7.50 20.01 7.28
C SER A 166 6.24 19.15 7.48
N ILE A 167 5.19 19.38 6.68
CA ILE A 167 3.96 18.57 6.73
C ILE A 167 4.24 17.12 6.33
N LYS A 168 5.03 16.88 5.29
CA LYS A 168 5.42 15.52 4.87
C LYS A 168 6.06 14.75 6.02
N THR A 169 6.95 15.41 6.78
CA THR A 169 7.64 14.81 7.93
C THR A 169 6.66 14.45 9.06
N VAL A 170 5.62 15.26 9.27
CA VAL A 170 4.54 14.96 10.22
C VAL A 170 3.69 13.77 9.75
N VAL A 171 3.18 13.83 8.51
CA VAL A 171 2.29 12.81 7.92
C VAL A 171 2.97 11.44 7.87
N GLU A 172 4.27 11.40 7.54
CA GLU A 172 5.05 10.18 7.46
C GLU A 172 5.07 9.39 8.78
N ARG A 173 4.94 10.07 9.94
CA ARG A 173 4.91 9.42 11.26
C ARG A 173 3.68 8.57 11.51
N PHE A 174 2.59 8.86 10.81
CA PHE A 174 1.33 8.13 10.93
C PHE A 174 1.10 7.16 9.77
N SER A 175 2.06 7.08 8.82
CA SER A 175 2.03 6.08 7.75
C SER A 175 2.11 4.68 8.34
N GLY A 176 1.32 3.75 7.81
CA GLY A 176 1.31 2.35 8.24
C GLY A 176 0.53 2.05 9.53
N LEU A 177 0.00 3.05 10.23
CA LEU A 177 -0.79 2.85 11.45
C LEU A 177 -2.05 1.99 11.22
N PHE A 178 -2.64 2.06 10.02
CA PHE A 178 -3.83 1.29 9.64
C PHE A 178 -3.52 0.07 8.78
N ALA A 179 -2.25 -0.32 8.65
CA ALA A 179 -1.82 -1.39 7.78
C ALA A 179 -2.33 -2.79 8.19
N THR A 180 -2.56 -3.00 9.48
CA THR A 180 -3.15 -4.24 10.05
C THR A 180 -4.65 -4.12 10.30
N SER A 181 -5.23 -2.94 10.07
CA SER A 181 -6.65 -2.68 10.27
C SER A 181 -7.47 -3.03 9.02
N ASP A 182 -8.79 -3.12 9.20
CA ASP A 182 -9.71 -3.39 8.08
C ASP A 182 -9.95 -2.17 7.17
N PHE A 183 -9.45 -0.97 7.52
CA PHE A 183 -9.72 0.26 6.76
C PHE A 183 -9.32 0.13 5.30
N GLY A 184 -8.08 -0.30 5.03
CA GLY A 184 -7.57 -0.44 3.66
C GLY A 184 -8.39 -1.43 2.83
N VAL A 185 -8.97 -2.45 3.47
CA VAL A 185 -9.82 -3.43 2.79
C VAL A 185 -11.19 -2.83 2.47
N ARG A 186 -11.81 -2.10 3.41
CA ARG A 186 -13.07 -1.39 3.18
C ARG A 186 -12.98 -0.37 2.05
N VAL A 187 -11.87 0.35 1.98
CA VAL A 187 -11.60 1.28 0.88
C VAL A 187 -11.63 0.55 -0.47
N GLU A 188 -10.94 -0.59 -0.57
CA GLU A 188 -10.89 -1.36 -1.82
C GLU A 188 -12.23 -2.01 -2.17
N GLU A 189 -12.99 -2.47 -1.18
CA GLU A 189 -14.38 -2.95 -1.36
C GLU A 189 -15.24 -1.87 -2.00
N PHE A 190 -15.23 -0.65 -1.44
CA PHE A 190 -15.99 0.47 -1.99
C PHE A 190 -15.50 0.86 -3.38
N MET A 191 -14.18 0.85 -3.61
CA MET A 191 -13.62 1.17 -4.92
C MET A 191 -13.86 0.06 -5.95
N SER A 192 -14.30 -1.13 -5.57
CA SER A 192 -14.64 -2.18 -6.54
C SER A 192 -15.82 -1.78 -7.45
N HIS A 193 -16.64 -0.83 -7.00
CA HIS A 193 -17.80 -0.31 -7.71
C HIS A 193 -17.46 0.80 -8.73
N ASP A 194 -16.24 1.36 -8.70
CA ASP A 194 -15.83 2.51 -9.52
C ASP A 194 -15.73 2.24 -11.04
N GLY A 195 -15.89 0.97 -11.44
CA GLY A 195 -15.79 0.53 -12.84
C GLY A 195 -14.36 0.55 -13.40
N HIS A 196 -13.34 0.74 -12.55
CA HIS A 196 -11.93 0.60 -12.90
C HIS A 196 -11.45 -0.83 -12.62
N ASP A 197 -10.94 -1.47 -13.67
CA ASP A 197 -10.41 -2.83 -13.57
C ASP A 197 -8.93 -2.87 -13.22
N MET A 198 -8.20 -1.76 -13.41
CA MET A 198 -6.77 -1.67 -13.13
C MET A 198 -6.44 -0.44 -12.31
N VAL A 199 -5.52 -0.56 -11.36
CA VAL A 199 -4.99 0.56 -10.57
C VAL A 199 -3.77 1.17 -11.24
N THR A 200 -2.85 0.34 -11.72
CA THR A 200 -1.49 0.75 -12.11
C THR A 200 -1.36 1.19 -13.56
N GLY A 201 -2.32 0.87 -14.44
CA GLY A 201 -2.37 1.37 -15.83
C GLY A 201 -1.27 0.88 -16.80
N TYR A 202 -0.23 0.19 -16.32
CA TYR A 202 0.93 -0.24 -17.13
C TYR A 202 0.64 -1.38 -18.12
N CYS A 203 -0.56 -1.98 -18.12
CA CYS A 203 -0.85 -3.21 -18.88
C CYS A 203 -1.08 -3.03 -20.41
N ARG A 204 -0.84 -1.87 -21.02
CA ARG A 204 -0.93 -1.74 -22.48
C ARG A 204 0.30 -1.03 -23.08
N PRO A 205 0.80 -1.50 -24.24
CA PRO A 205 1.78 -0.74 -25.01
C PRO A 205 1.11 0.54 -25.46
N LYS A 206 1.93 1.53 -25.83
CA LYS A 206 1.53 2.75 -26.56
C LYS A 206 0.82 2.33 -27.86
N SER A 207 -0.45 1.96 -27.76
CA SER A 207 -1.33 1.73 -28.89
C SER A 207 -1.66 3.12 -29.42
N ASN A 208 -1.59 3.28 -30.73
CA ASN A 208 -2.04 4.50 -31.42
C ASN A 208 -3.57 4.71 -31.30
N SER A 209 -4.29 3.84 -30.57
CA SER A 209 -5.67 4.12 -30.18
C SER A 209 -5.70 5.21 -29.10
N SER A 210 -6.36 6.32 -29.42
CA SER A 210 -6.62 7.48 -28.55
C SER A 210 -7.34 7.20 -27.22
N ARG A 211 -7.66 5.93 -26.89
CA ARG A 211 -8.35 5.54 -25.66
C ARG A 211 -7.36 4.93 -24.68
N ILE A 212 -6.87 5.79 -23.78
CA ILE A 212 -6.04 5.44 -22.62
C ILE A 212 -6.84 4.46 -21.73
N PRO A 213 -6.22 3.36 -21.24
CA PRO A 213 -6.92 2.44 -20.34
C PRO A 213 -7.43 3.14 -19.08
N ARG A 214 -8.57 2.66 -18.57
CA ARG A 214 -9.24 3.14 -17.35
C ARG A 214 -8.44 2.77 -16.10
N SER A 215 -7.23 3.29 -15.91
CA SER A 215 -6.58 3.25 -14.60
C SER A 215 -7.33 4.15 -13.63
N ARG A 216 -7.33 3.82 -12.34
CA ARG A 216 -7.77 4.77 -11.32
C ARG A 216 -6.92 6.04 -11.44
N GLY A 217 -7.57 7.14 -11.81
CA GLY A 217 -6.94 8.45 -11.81
C GLY A 217 -6.85 8.99 -10.39
N ILE A 218 -6.05 10.04 -10.22
CA ILE A 218 -5.97 10.81 -8.98
C ILE A 218 -6.44 12.24 -9.25
N ALA A 219 -7.32 12.76 -8.40
CA ALA A 219 -7.76 14.15 -8.43
C ALA A 219 -6.68 15.08 -7.88
N SER A 220 -6.81 16.39 -8.14
CA SER A 220 -5.86 17.34 -7.58
C SER A 220 -5.97 17.40 -6.05
N PRO A 221 -4.86 17.59 -5.31
CA PRO A 221 -4.89 17.66 -3.85
C PRO A 221 -5.87 18.71 -3.31
N GLU A 222 -6.05 19.82 -4.04
CA GLU A 222 -6.98 20.90 -3.72
C GLU A 222 -8.43 20.39 -3.74
N LYS A 223 -8.82 19.61 -4.76
CA LYS A 223 -10.17 19.07 -4.88
C LYS A 223 -10.46 17.99 -3.85
N ILE A 224 -9.46 17.15 -3.55
CA ILE A 224 -9.58 16.16 -2.47
C ILE A 224 -9.71 16.86 -1.12
N ALA A 225 -8.95 17.94 -0.88
CA ALA A 225 -9.06 18.76 0.32
C ALA A 225 -10.43 19.46 0.43
N ASP A 226 -10.99 20.00 -0.67
CA ASP A 226 -12.36 20.55 -0.69
C ASP A 226 -13.39 19.49 -0.27
N ALA A 227 -13.26 18.26 -0.77
CA ALA A 227 -14.15 17.16 -0.43
C ALA A 227 -14.02 16.73 1.04
N LEU A 228 -12.78 16.62 1.55
CA LEU A 228 -12.52 16.32 2.96
C LEU A 228 -13.04 17.44 3.89
N TYR A 229 -12.91 18.69 3.47
CA TYR A 229 -13.47 19.82 4.22
C TYR A 229 -14.99 19.68 4.36
N GLU A 230 -15.72 19.29 3.30
CA GLU A 230 -17.15 19.01 3.44
C GLU A 230 -17.47 17.83 4.36
N ILE A 231 -16.63 16.78 4.38
CA ILE A 231 -16.76 15.71 5.38
C ILE A 231 -16.62 16.27 6.80
N CYS A 232 -15.67 17.18 7.03
CA CYS A 232 -15.54 17.89 8.31
C CYS A 232 -16.81 18.69 8.64
N GLN A 233 -17.38 19.41 7.69
CA GLN A 233 -18.60 20.20 7.90
C GLN A 233 -19.83 19.31 8.16
N LEU A 234 -19.96 18.17 7.47
CA LEU A 234 -20.99 17.16 7.73
C LEU A 234 -20.87 16.58 9.13
N SER A 235 -19.66 16.20 9.53
CA SER A 235 -19.41 15.61 10.86
C SER A 235 -19.85 16.53 12.01
N ARG A 236 -19.77 17.84 11.80
CA ARG A 236 -20.19 18.90 12.73
C ARG A 236 -21.63 19.35 12.56
N ASN A 237 -22.40 18.69 11.71
CA ASN A 237 -23.78 19.03 11.35
C ASN A 237 -23.95 20.47 10.81
N LYS A 238 -22.88 21.06 10.25
CA LYS A 238 -22.94 22.34 9.52
C LYS A 238 -23.47 22.17 8.10
N SER A 239 -23.23 21.00 7.53
CA SER A 239 -23.83 20.54 6.26
C SER A 239 -24.77 19.38 6.54
N LEU A 240 -25.88 19.28 5.78
CA LEU A 240 -26.83 18.16 5.88
C LEU A 240 -26.38 16.97 5.03
N LYS A 241 -26.00 17.24 3.77
CA LYS A 241 -25.70 16.23 2.76
C LYS A 241 -24.62 16.72 1.78
N VAL A 242 -23.77 15.81 1.31
CA VAL A 242 -22.80 16.06 0.23
C VAL A 242 -22.93 15.00 -0.85
N ALA A 243 -22.82 15.39 -2.12
CA ALA A 243 -22.55 14.48 -3.23
C ALA A 243 -21.14 14.66 -3.75
N LEU A 244 -20.40 13.56 -3.80
CA LEU A 244 -19.05 13.50 -4.37
C LEU A 244 -19.14 12.84 -5.74
N VAL A 245 -18.87 13.58 -6.80
CA VAL A 245 -18.87 13.08 -8.18
C VAL A 245 -17.44 12.75 -8.57
N GLY A 246 -17.14 11.47 -8.78
CA GLY A 246 -15.81 11.02 -9.18
C GLY A 246 -15.65 9.51 -9.13
N GLY A 247 -14.42 9.05 -9.33
CA GLY A 247 -14.06 7.64 -9.22
C GLY A 247 -13.48 7.29 -7.85
N ALA A 248 -12.30 6.68 -7.85
CA ALA A 248 -11.66 6.18 -6.64
C ALA A 248 -11.38 7.25 -5.57
N ASP A 249 -11.02 8.49 -5.93
CA ASP A 249 -10.79 9.56 -4.93
C ASP A 249 -12.06 9.90 -4.14
N ALA A 250 -13.21 9.97 -4.82
CA ALA A 250 -14.50 10.24 -4.19
C ALA A 250 -14.86 9.12 -3.20
N VAL A 251 -14.58 7.87 -3.60
CA VAL A 251 -14.73 6.71 -2.74
C VAL A 251 -13.81 6.77 -1.52
N ALA A 252 -12.53 7.09 -1.70
CA ALA A 252 -11.59 7.20 -0.58
C ALA A 252 -11.99 8.28 0.42
N VAL A 253 -12.39 9.46 -0.06
CA VAL A 253 -12.88 10.53 0.83
C VAL A 253 -14.14 10.09 1.58
N ALA A 254 -15.08 9.41 0.90
CA ALA A 254 -16.27 8.87 1.56
C ALA A 254 -15.91 7.78 2.59
N ALA A 255 -14.91 6.94 2.30
CA ALA A 255 -14.41 5.93 3.23
C ALA A 255 -13.79 6.57 4.49
N VAL A 256 -13.10 7.71 4.37
CA VAL A 256 -12.64 8.50 5.52
C VAL A 256 -13.82 8.97 6.37
N GLY A 257 -14.86 9.53 5.74
CA GLY A 257 -16.07 9.98 6.44
C GLY A 257 -16.82 8.84 7.15
N PHE A 258 -16.92 7.69 6.50
CA PHE A 258 -17.46 6.46 7.11
C PHE A 258 -16.59 5.97 8.28
N TRP A 259 -15.28 5.92 8.10
CA TRP A 259 -14.39 5.30 9.07
C TRP A 259 -14.17 6.14 10.33
N LEU A 260 -13.99 7.46 10.18
CA LEU A 260 -13.71 8.34 11.32
C LEU A 260 -14.98 8.95 11.91
N ALA A 261 -15.90 9.43 11.08
CA ALA A 261 -17.09 10.16 11.53
C ALA A 261 -18.39 9.32 11.51
N ASP A 262 -18.31 8.04 11.15
CA ASP A 262 -19.46 7.11 11.05
C ASP A 262 -20.60 7.66 10.18
N LEU A 263 -20.23 8.40 9.13
CA LEU A 263 -21.22 8.99 8.23
C LEU A 263 -21.87 7.91 7.35
N PRO A 264 -23.20 7.94 7.17
CA PRO A 264 -23.89 7.05 6.23
C PRO A 264 -23.53 7.41 4.78
N VAL A 265 -23.00 6.42 4.04
CA VAL A 265 -22.52 6.56 2.66
C VAL A 265 -23.35 5.68 1.73
N SER A 266 -23.78 6.23 0.59
CA SER A 266 -24.29 5.45 -0.56
C SER A 266 -23.42 5.66 -1.78
N PHE A 267 -23.29 4.60 -2.58
CA PHE A 267 -22.61 4.59 -3.86
C PHE A 267 -23.66 4.46 -4.95
N ARG A 268 -23.66 5.41 -5.87
CA ARG A 268 -24.61 5.48 -6.97
C ARG A 268 -23.88 5.50 -8.30
N LYS A 269 -24.45 4.84 -9.28
CA LYS A 269 -23.94 4.81 -10.65
C LYS A 269 -25.02 5.32 -11.58
N LEU A 270 -24.62 6.07 -12.60
CA LEU A 270 -25.52 6.51 -13.64
C LEU A 270 -25.74 5.35 -14.62
N GLU A 271 -26.95 4.80 -14.62
CA GLU A 271 -27.39 3.74 -15.55
C GLU A 271 -28.71 4.19 -16.20
N ASP A 272 -28.79 4.15 -17.53
CA ASP A 272 -29.98 4.54 -18.29
C ASP A 272 -30.58 5.91 -17.89
N GLU A 273 -29.70 6.92 -17.74
CA GLU A 273 -30.02 8.30 -17.33
C GLU A 273 -30.55 8.45 -15.89
N ALA A 274 -30.64 7.38 -15.10
CA ALA A 274 -31.02 7.40 -13.70
C ALA A 274 -29.85 7.05 -12.77
N LEU A 275 -29.80 7.68 -11.60
CA LEU A 275 -28.87 7.28 -10.54
C LEU A 275 -29.40 6.06 -9.80
N GLN A 276 -28.77 4.91 -10.00
CA GLN A 276 -29.08 3.69 -9.28
C GLN A 276 -28.11 3.50 -8.11
N GLU A 277 -28.63 3.05 -6.97
CA GLU A 277 -27.82 2.72 -5.80
C GLU A 277 -27.20 1.34 -5.96
N VAL A 278 -25.88 1.27 -5.84
CA VAL A 278 -25.09 0.05 -6.03
C VAL A 278 -24.68 -0.53 -4.68
N ALA A 279 -24.42 0.32 -3.68
CA ALA A 279 -24.02 -0.10 -2.35
C ALA A 279 -24.30 0.98 -1.30
N THR A 280 -24.45 0.57 -0.04
CA THR A 280 -24.64 1.44 1.13
C THR A 280 -23.80 0.95 2.29
N SER A 281 -23.25 1.86 3.11
CA SER A 281 -22.43 1.47 4.26
C SER A 281 -23.24 1.02 5.49
N HIS A 282 -24.46 1.53 5.68
CA HIS A 282 -25.31 1.28 6.86
C HIS A 282 -26.65 0.59 6.55
N GLY A 283 -26.73 -0.05 5.37
CA GLY A 283 -27.95 -0.67 4.87
C GLY A 283 -28.96 0.33 4.27
N PRO A 284 -30.04 -0.19 3.66
CA PRO A 284 -30.96 0.62 2.84
C PRO A 284 -31.91 1.52 3.66
N ASN A 285 -32.02 1.30 4.97
CA ASN A 285 -33.01 1.99 5.81
C ASN A 285 -32.51 3.33 6.38
N LEU A 286 -31.21 3.62 6.29
CA LEU A 286 -30.63 4.85 6.84
C LEU A 286 -30.38 5.86 5.72
N GLU A 287 -30.85 7.10 5.90
CA GLU A 287 -30.61 8.14 4.90
C GLU A 287 -29.11 8.46 4.78
N SER A 288 -28.60 8.34 3.56
CA SER A 288 -27.21 8.67 3.25
C SER A 288 -26.93 10.17 3.37
N ARG A 289 -25.90 10.53 4.14
CA ARG A 289 -25.38 11.90 4.25
C ARG A 289 -24.27 12.18 3.24
N VAL A 290 -23.56 11.14 2.83
CA VAL A 290 -22.57 11.19 1.76
C VAL A 290 -23.05 10.34 0.60
N VAL A 291 -23.20 10.94 -0.58
CA VAL A 291 -23.60 10.23 -1.80
C VAL A 291 -22.43 10.26 -2.77
N VAL A 292 -21.85 9.12 -3.09
CA VAL A 292 -20.78 9.01 -4.10
C VAL A 292 -21.43 8.70 -5.44
N VAL A 293 -21.34 9.62 -6.38
CA VAL A 293 -21.76 9.42 -7.77
C VAL A 293 -20.55 8.97 -8.57
N LEU A 294 -20.52 7.67 -8.86
CA LEU A 294 -19.46 7.01 -9.61
C LEU A 294 -19.53 7.42 -11.08
N SER A 295 -18.73 8.41 -11.45
CA SER A 295 -18.66 8.93 -12.82
C SER A 295 -17.23 9.23 -13.24
N GLN A 296 -16.90 8.84 -14.48
CA GLN A 296 -15.59 9.10 -15.11
C GLN A 296 -15.51 10.49 -15.75
N GLU A 297 -16.66 11.05 -16.09
CA GLU A 297 -16.80 12.38 -16.68
C GLU A 297 -17.56 13.25 -15.69
N ALA A 298 -17.08 14.47 -15.46
CA ALA A 298 -17.74 15.44 -14.57
C ALA A 298 -19.00 16.01 -15.25
N THR A 299 -19.85 15.14 -15.78
CA THR A 299 -21.04 15.44 -16.61
C THR A 299 -22.34 15.33 -15.81
N TYR A 300 -22.29 14.91 -14.55
CA TYR A 300 -23.46 14.92 -13.70
C TYR A 300 -23.80 16.36 -13.29
N GLU A 301 -24.84 16.95 -13.86
CA GLU A 301 -25.31 18.32 -13.56
C GLU A 301 -26.46 18.37 -12.54
N GLY A 302 -26.74 17.26 -11.84
CA GLY A 302 -27.87 17.19 -10.91
C GLY A 302 -27.67 18.09 -9.69
N THR A 303 -28.69 18.88 -9.36
CA THR A 303 -28.70 19.72 -8.15
C THR A 303 -29.25 18.92 -6.97
N LEU A 304 -28.53 18.89 -5.84
CA LEU A 304 -29.06 18.32 -4.61
C LEU A 304 -30.04 19.30 -3.96
N VAL A 305 -31.24 18.83 -3.62
CA VAL A 305 -32.30 19.67 -3.02
C VAL A 305 -31.86 20.28 -1.68
N GLN A 306 -30.90 19.68 -0.97
CA GLN A 306 -30.32 20.19 0.29
C GLN A 306 -28.88 19.68 0.51
N GLY A 307 -27.97 19.89 -0.43
CA GLY A 307 -26.58 19.47 -0.25
C GLY A 307 -25.58 20.07 -1.22
N ARG A 308 -24.29 19.95 -0.88
CA ARG A 308 -23.20 20.47 -1.72
C ARG A 308 -22.75 19.40 -2.70
N LEU A 309 -22.52 19.80 -3.95
CA LEU A 309 -21.97 18.93 -5.00
C LEU A 309 -20.48 19.25 -5.18
N ILE A 310 -19.62 18.23 -5.09
CA ILE A 310 -18.18 18.36 -5.30
C ILE A 310 -17.75 17.42 -6.41
N TYR A 311 -17.07 17.98 -7.40
CA TYR A 311 -16.46 17.22 -8.49
C TYR A 311 -14.99 16.92 -8.19
N LEU A 312 -14.65 15.65 -8.29
CA LEU A 312 -13.29 15.10 -8.18
C LEU A 312 -12.87 14.54 -9.53
N PRO A 313 -12.59 15.40 -10.52
CA PRO A 313 -12.15 14.94 -11.83
C PRO A 313 -10.75 14.32 -11.72
N PRO A 314 -10.50 13.17 -12.36
CA PRO A 314 -9.14 12.64 -12.45
C PRO A 314 -8.26 13.63 -13.22
N LEU A 315 -7.00 13.77 -12.81
CA LEU A 315 -6.03 14.63 -13.50
C LEU A 315 -5.75 14.10 -14.92
N LYS A 316 -6.51 14.59 -15.92
CA LYS A 316 -6.40 14.18 -17.33
C LYS A 316 -5.05 14.56 -17.98
N ASN A 317 -4.25 15.43 -17.35
CA ASN A 317 -3.11 16.12 -17.99
C ASN A 317 -1.70 15.74 -17.51
N VAL A 318 -1.53 14.82 -16.54
CA VAL A 318 -0.19 14.30 -16.17
C VAL A 318 0.22 13.10 -17.04
N ILE A 319 -0.72 12.57 -17.83
CA ILE A 319 -0.61 11.25 -18.51
C ILE A 319 -0.08 11.36 -19.96
N ARG A 320 0.14 12.57 -20.49
CA ARG A 320 0.79 12.75 -21.80
C ARG A 320 2.31 12.77 -21.66
N GLY A 321 2.90 11.57 -21.64
CA GLY A 321 4.28 11.36 -22.11
C GLY A 321 5.41 11.38 -21.08
N LYS A 322 5.14 11.58 -19.78
CA LYS A 322 6.10 11.26 -18.71
C LYS A 322 5.69 9.94 -18.06
N GLU A 323 6.68 9.13 -17.70
CA GLU A 323 6.48 7.91 -16.90
C GLU A 323 5.48 8.24 -15.78
N VAL A 324 4.39 7.49 -15.70
CA VAL A 324 3.44 7.60 -14.60
C VAL A 324 4.27 7.42 -13.34
N SER A 325 4.41 8.48 -12.55
CA SER A 325 5.06 8.34 -11.25
C SER A 325 4.28 7.28 -10.48
N THR A 326 5.00 6.29 -9.95
CA THR A 326 4.44 5.23 -9.11
C THR A 326 3.68 5.77 -7.90
N ASP A 327 3.86 7.05 -7.58
CA ASP A 327 3.20 7.77 -6.48
C ASP A 327 1.82 8.34 -6.82
N ASN A 328 1.41 8.38 -8.09
CA ASN A 328 0.14 8.98 -8.54
C ASN A 328 -0.95 7.90 -8.72
N LYS A 329 -1.15 7.05 -7.73
CA LYS A 329 -2.16 6.00 -7.74
C LYS A 329 -2.87 5.89 -6.40
N ILE A 330 -4.09 5.36 -6.45
CA ILE A 330 -4.95 5.14 -5.30
C ILE A 330 -5.36 3.68 -5.22
N SER A 331 -5.14 3.07 -4.06
CA SER A 331 -5.34 1.62 -3.85
C SER A 331 -5.64 1.34 -2.40
N GLY A 332 -6.47 0.33 -2.14
CA GLY A 332 -6.58 -0.28 -0.83
C GLY A 332 -5.87 -1.64 -0.73
N ARG A 333 -6.23 -2.38 0.33
CA ARG A 333 -5.77 -3.74 0.62
C ARG A 333 -6.81 -4.78 0.19
N VAL A 334 -6.37 -6.02 0.05
CA VAL A 334 -7.24 -7.15 -0.33
C VAL A 334 -7.12 -8.31 0.66
N TYR A 335 -8.24 -8.95 0.98
CA TYR A 335 -8.25 -10.15 1.81
C TYR A 335 -7.52 -11.31 1.12
N TRP A 336 -6.78 -12.12 1.87
CA TRP A 336 -6.07 -13.29 1.35
C TRP A 336 -6.98 -14.28 0.61
N ASN A 337 -8.22 -14.45 1.09
CA ASN A 337 -9.19 -15.37 0.51
C ASN A 337 -9.80 -14.90 -0.83
N SER A 338 -9.55 -13.67 -1.25
CA SER A 338 -10.05 -13.06 -2.48
C SER A 338 -9.01 -12.18 -3.19
N ALA A 339 -7.74 -12.26 -2.79
CA ALA A 339 -6.68 -11.36 -3.25
C ALA A 339 -6.51 -11.42 -4.77
N LEU A 340 -6.58 -12.61 -5.35
CA LEU A 340 -6.42 -12.80 -6.78
C LEU A 340 -7.67 -12.35 -7.52
N SER A 341 -8.87 -12.74 -7.06
CA SER A 341 -10.12 -12.43 -7.76
C SER A 341 -10.47 -10.94 -7.71
N THR A 342 -10.25 -10.29 -6.57
CA THR A 342 -10.44 -8.83 -6.45
C THR A 342 -9.47 -8.06 -7.34
N THR A 343 -8.21 -8.51 -7.44
CA THR A 343 -7.18 -7.81 -8.23
C THR A 343 -7.33 -8.04 -9.73
N PHE A 344 -7.43 -9.31 -10.16
CA PHE A 344 -7.34 -9.68 -11.58
C PHE A 344 -8.68 -9.98 -12.25
N LYS A 345 -9.79 -9.95 -11.48
CA LYS A 345 -11.19 -10.00 -11.95
C LYS A 345 -11.42 -11.01 -13.09
N VAL A 346 -11.83 -10.51 -14.26
CA VAL A 346 -12.20 -11.30 -15.44
C VAL A 346 -11.06 -12.18 -15.95
N SER A 347 -9.82 -11.69 -15.93
CA SER A 347 -8.66 -12.48 -16.36
C SER A 347 -8.41 -13.67 -15.45
N LEU A 348 -8.66 -13.54 -14.14
CA LEU A 348 -8.57 -14.69 -13.24
C LEU A 348 -9.68 -15.71 -13.53
N GLN A 349 -10.91 -15.27 -13.80
CA GLN A 349 -12.00 -16.19 -14.17
C GLN A 349 -11.70 -16.94 -15.48
N ARG A 350 -11.08 -16.27 -16.45
CA ARG A 350 -10.58 -16.93 -17.67
C ARG A 350 -9.50 -17.97 -17.35
N LEU A 351 -8.55 -17.65 -16.47
CA LEU A 351 -7.52 -18.59 -16.04
C LEU A 351 -8.11 -19.78 -15.26
N LYS A 352 -9.13 -19.54 -14.42
CA LYS A 352 -9.90 -20.59 -13.74
C LYS A 352 -10.58 -21.53 -14.74
N GLY A 353 -11.08 -21.03 -15.86
CA GLY A 353 -11.60 -21.85 -16.96
C GLY A 353 -10.55 -22.79 -17.57
N LEU A 354 -9.26 -22.51 -17.35
CA LEU A 354 -8.10 -23.29 -17.82
C LEU A 354 -7.39 -24.02 -16.67
N HIS A 355 -8.08 -24.29 -15.56
CA HIS A 355 -7.51 -24.94 -14.38
C HIS A 355 -6.82 -26.28 -14.68
N SER A 356 -7.30 -27.04 -15.67
CA SER A 356 -6.70 -28.30 -16.12
C SER A 356 -5.30 -28.15 -16.74
N ASN A 357 -4.92 -26.94 -17.15
CA ASN A 357 -3.57 -26.62 -17.63
C ASN A 357 -2.78 -25.82 -16.57
N PHE A 358 -3.47 -24.95 -15.83
CA PHE A 358 -2.83 -24.12 -14.83
C PHE A 358 -2.38 -24.89 -13.58
N GLY A 359 -3.18 -25.86 -13.12
CA GLY A 359 -2.80 -26.77 -12.02
C GLY A 359 -1.50 -27.54 -12.32
N PRO A 360 -1.39 -28.23 -13.47
CA PRO A 360 -0.14 -28.85 -13.91
C PRO A 360 1.03 -27.87 -14.01
N ALA A 361 0.82 -26.65 -14.51
CA ALA A 361 1.89 -25.65 -14.58
C ALA A 361 2.45 -25.28 -13.20
N ILE A 362 1.58 -25.11 -12.19
CA ILE A 362 2.02 -24.86 -10.81
C ILE A 362 2.78 -26.07 -10.24
N GLY A 363 2.26 -27.29 -10.45
CA GLY A 363 2.91 -28.53 -10.00
C GLY A 363 4.29 -28.73 -10.63
N CYS A 364 4.41 -28.56 -11.95
CA CYS A 364 5.68 -28.66 -12.65
C CYS A 364 6.68 -27.60 -12.17
N ALA A 365 6.24 -26.35 -11.95
CA ALA A 365 7.10 -25.32 -11.39
C ALA A 365 7.63 -25.71 -9.99
N ALA A 366 6.76 -26.30 -9.15
CA ALA A 366 7.15 -26.80 -7.84
C ALA A 366 8.27 -27.86 -7.92
N ARG A 367 8.15 -28.81 -8.86
CA ARG A 367 9.18 -29.83 -9.11
C ARG A 367 10.47 -29.23 -9.66
N VAL A 368 10.39 -28.24 -10.55
CA VAL A 368 11.57 -27.52 -11.04
C VAL A 368 12.30 -26.79 -9.91
N PHE A 369 11.56 -26.12 -9.02
CA PHE A 369 12.17 -25.48 -7.84
C PHE A 369 12.81 -26.50 -6.90
N GLN A 370 12.25 -27.71 -6.80
CA GLN A 370 12.83 -28.80 -6.03
C GLN A 370 14.14 -29.27 -6.66
N ALA A 371 14.15 -29.47 -7.98
CA ALA A 371 15.35 -29.86 -8.73
C ALA A 371 16.49 -28.85 -8.54
N LEU A 372 16.16 -27.55 -8.56
CA LEU A 372 17.13 -26.47 -8.33
C LEU A 372 17.72 -26.51 -6.92
N THR A 373 16.92 -26.92 -5.93
CA THR A 373 17.32 -26.98 -4.52
C THR A 373 18.12 -28.24 -4.20
N GLU A 374 17.70 -29.39 -4.73
CA GLU A 374 18.34 -30.69 -4.54
C GLU A 374 19.57 -30.87 -5.43
N GLY A 375 19.67 -30.09 -6.51
CA GLY A 375 20.81 -30.08 -7.42
C GLY A 375 20.81 -31.23 -8.42
N ASP A 376 19.64 -31.63 -8.91
CA ASP A 376 19.47 -32.72 -9.89
C ASP A 376 20.37 -32.53 -11.12
N ASP A 377 21.06 -33.60 -11.55
CA ASP A 377 22.11 -33.60 -12.58
C ASP A 377 21.72 -32.95 -13.91
N ASP A 378 20.44 -32.99 -14.28
CA ASP A 378 19.86 -32.43 -15.50
C ASP A 378 19.59 -30.91 -15.42
N VAL A 379 19.65 -30.31 -14.23
CA VAL A 379 19.42 -28.87 -14.04
C VAL A 379 20.61 -28.05 -14.55
N PRO A 380 20.39 -27.04 -15.43
CA PRO A 380 21.46 -26.15 -15.90
C PRO A 380 22.22 -25.48 -14.75
N LEU A 381 23.56 -25.57 -14.76
CA LEU A 381 24.44 -25.02 -13.72
C LEU A 381 24.20 -23.52 -13.46
N GLU A 382 23.94 -22.75 -14.52
CA GLU A 382 23.61 -21.33 -14.42
C GLU A 382 22.36 -21.05 -13.58
N TRP A 383 21.39 -21.97 -13.56
CA TRP A 383 20.15 -21.77 -12.80
C TRP A 383 20.36 -22.10 -11.33
N ARG A 384 21.17 -23.11 -11.05
CA ARG A 384 21.57 -23.44 -9.67
C ARG A 384 22.28 -22.26 -9.02
N THR A 385 23.22 -21.65 -9.73
CA THR A 385 23.98 -20.48 -9.22
C THR A 385 23.12 -19.22 -9.05
N ALA A 386 22.00 -19.12 -9.77
CA ALA A 386 21.09 -17.97 -9.68
C ALA A 386 19.99 -18.16 -8.63
N CYS A 387 19.70 -19.39 -8.21
CA CYS A 387 18.66 -19.68 -7.23
C CYS A 387 19.06 -19.15 -5.85
N GLN A 388 18.22 -18.30 -5.26
CA GLN A 388 18.45 -17.72 -3.93
C GLN A 388 17.40 -18.15 -2.91
N THR A 389 16.30 -18.74 -3.38
CA THR A 389 15.14 -19.10 -2.59
C THR A 389 15.17 -20.58 -2.22
N TYR A 390 15.49 -20.89 -0.96
CA TYR A 390 15.68 -22.26 -0.43
C TYR A 390 14.74 -22.60 0.75
N TYR A 391 13.64 -21.87 0.92
CA TYR A 391 12.69 -22.15 2.00
C TYR A 391 11.96 -23.47 1.72
N LYS A 392 11.67 -24.26 2.76
CA LYS A 392 10.96 -25.54 2.62
C LYS A 392 9.64 -25.38 1.83
N SER A 393 8.88 -24.33 2.12
CA SER A 393 7.61 -24.00 1.45
C SER A 393 7.76 -23.41 0.03
N SER A 394 8.99 -23.33 -0.51
CA SER A 394 9.27 -22.69 -1.80
C SER A 394 9.44 -23.67 -2.97
N PHE A 395 9.49 -24.98 -2.69
CA PHE A 395 9.64 -26.02 -3.71
C PHE A 395 8.85 -27.30 -3.40
N GLY A 396 8.74 -28.20 -4.39
CA GLY A 396 8.18 -29.54 -4.25
C GLY A 396 6.73 -29.57 -3.77
N ILE A 397 6.36 -30.62 -3.04
CA ILE A 397 4.99 -30.77 -2.49
C ILE A 397 4.68 -29.66 -1.47
N ASP A 398 5.65 -29.22 -0.68
CA ASP A 398 5.47 -28.17 0.33
C ASP A 398 5.08 -26.82 -0.30
N TYR A 399 5.59 -26.51 -1.51
CA TYR A 399 5.15 -25.36 -2.29
C TYR A 399 3.68 -25.46 -2.71
N VAL A 400 3.22 -26.64 -3.12
CA VAL A 400 1.81 -26.86 -3.49
C VAL A 400 0.91 -26.69 -2.27
N LEU A 401 1.31 -27.24 -1.12
CA LEU A 401 0.58 -27.07 0.14
C LEU A 401 0.52 -25.59 0.55
N PHE A 402 1.64 -24.89 0.49
CA PHE A 402 1.71 -23.46 0.79
C PHE A 402 0.84 -22.64 -0.16
N ALA A 403 0.82 -22.95 -1.46
CA ALA A 403 -0.01 -22.26 -2.44
C ALA A 403 -1.50 -22.34 -2.10
N LEU A 404 -1.98 -23.53 -1.73
CA LEU A 404 -3.39 -23.80 -1.43
C LEU A 404 -3.83 -23.22 -0.09
N ASP A 405 -2.92 -23.16 0.88
CA ASP A 405 -3.15 -22.51 2.18
C ASP A 405 -3.18 -20.98 2.02
N ARG A 406 -2.16 -20.42 1.35
CA ARG A 406 -1.98 -18.97 1.19
C ARG A 406 -3.02 -18.34 0.28
N PHE A 407 -3.46 -19.05 -0.77
CA PHE A 407 -4.49 -18.61 -1.70
C PHE A 407 -5.64 -19.62 -1.75
N PRO A 408 -6.60 -19.57 -0.80
CA PRO A 408 -7.74 -20.49 -0.75
C PRO A 408 -8.59 -20.50 -2.03
N GLU A 409 -8.53 -19.43 -2.83
CA GLU A 409 -9.16 -19.34 -4.15
C GLU A 409 -8.71 -20.46 -5.09
N LEU A 410 -7.42 -20.82 -5.05
CA LEU A 410 -6.81 -21.87 -5.87
C LEU A 410 -7.35 -23.25 -5.51
N LYS A 411 -7.57 -23.50 -4.22
CA LYS A 411 -8.16 -24.74 -3.71
C LYS A 411 -9.58 -24.97 -4.22
N LYS A 412 -10.36 -23.90 -4.40
CA LYS A 412 -11.75 -23.97 -4.91
C LYS A 412 -11.85 -24.37 -6.38
N TRP A 413 -10.74 -24.46 -7.11
CA TRP A 413 -10.73 -24.76 -8.55
C TRP A 413 -10.52 -26.25 -8.86
N ASN A 414 -10.50 -27.11 -7.84
CA ASN A 414 -10.29 -28.56 -7.97
C ASN A 414 -8.98 -28.95 -8.66
N MET A 415 -7.95 -28.11 -8.58
CA MET A 415 -6.66 -28.36 -9.22
C MET A 415 -5.59 -28.94 -8.27
N GLU A 416 -5.95 -29.23 -7.02
CA GLU A 416 -5.03 -29.74 -6.00
C GLU A 416 -4.40 -31.09 -6.40
N GLU A 417 -5.19 -32.02 -6.94
CA GLU A 417 -4.70 -33.34 -7.35
C GLU A 417 -3.68 -33.23 -8.48
N ASP A 418 -3.98 -32.42 -9.51
CA ASP A 418 -3.06 -32.17 -10.61
C ASP A 418 -1.78 -31.48 -10.12
N MET A 419 -1.88 -30.45 -9.28
CA MET A 419 -0.71 -29.77 -8.73
C MET A 419 0.22 -30.77 -8.00
N ARG A 420 -0.34 -31.66 -7.17
CA ARG A 420 0.43 -32.68 -6.43
C ARG A 420 1.05 -33.71 -7.36
N LYS A 421 0.29 -34.20 -8.34
CA LYS A 421 0.74 -35.18 -9.32
C LYS A 421 1.95 -34.68 -10.11
N PHE A 422 1.89 -33.45 -10.61
CA PHE A 422 2.97 -32.85 -11.39
C PHE A 422 4.15 -32.39 -10.52
N ALA A 423 3.92 -32.03 -9.25
CA ALA A 423 5.00 -31.78 -8.30
C ALA A 423 5.80 -33.04 -7.94
N ALA A 424 5.21 -34.23 -8.10
CA ALA A 424 5.84 -35.53 -7.83
C ALA A 424 6.51 -36.17 -9.06
N LEU A 425 6.68 -35.43 -10.16
CA LEU A 425 7.44 -35.90 -11.33
C LEU A 425 8.88 -36.27 -10.95
N LYS A 426 9.50 -37.22 -11.67
CA LYS A 426 10.77 -37.80 -11.24
C LYS A 426 11.98 -36.97 -11.64
N THR A 427 11.96 -36.35 -12.81
CA THR A 427 13.12 -35.62 -13.35
C THR A 427 12.78 -34.15 -13.64
N PHE A 428 13.81 -33.31 -13.74
CA PHE A 428 13.65 -31.93 -14.15
C PHE A 428 13.19 -31.84 -15.62
N ASP A 429 13.75 -32.67 -16.52
CA ASP A 429 13.37 -32.71 -17.94
C ASP A 429 11.88 -33.05 -18.17
N GLU A 430 11.30 -33.93 -17.35
CA GLU A 430 9.87 -34.22 -17.39
C GLU A 430 9.04 -33.02 -16.96
N ALA A 431 9.44 -32.36 -15.86
CA ALA A 431 8.75 -31.20 -15.34
C ALA A 431 8.84 -29.99 -16.28
N GLU A 432 9.99 -29.74 -16.89
CA GLU A 432 10.18 -28.68 -17.88
C GLU A 432 9.26 -28.89 -19.10
N ARG A 433 9.25 -30.08 -19.68
CA ARG A 433 8.42 -30.37 -20.87
C ARG A 433 6.93 -30.21 -20.58
N GLU A 434 6.44 -30.72 -19.46
CA GLU A 434 5.02 -30.60 -19.10
C GLU A 434 4.66 -29.16 -18.66
N PHE A 435 5.59 -28.41 -18.07
CA PHE A 435 5.42 -26.99 -17.80
C PHE A 435 5.22 -26.20 -19.09
N GLU A 436 6.12 -26.36 -20.06
CA GLU A 436 6.07 -25.66 -21.34
C GLU A 436 4.79 -25.99 -22.11
N LYS A 437 4.40 -27.25 -22.14
CA LYS A 437 3.15 -27.71 -22.75
C LYS A 437 1.93 -27.06 -22.11
N SER A 438 1.87 -27.03 -20.77
CA SER A 438 0.77 -26.42 -20.03
C SER A 438 0.68 -24.91 -20.29
N MET A 439 1.82 -24.22 -20.27
CA MET A 439 1.88 -22.78 -20.56
C MET A 439 1.55 -22.47 -22.02
N PHE A 440 1.93 -23.33 -22.97
CA PHE A 440 1.56 -23.17 -24.38
C PHE A 440 0.04 -23.25 -24.57
N LEU A 441 -0.63 -24.23 -23.94
CA LEU A 441 -2.10 -24.34 -23.99
C LEU A 441 -2.80 -23.13 -23.37
N ILE A 442 -2.26 -22.55 -22.31
CA ILE A 442 -2.76 -21.27 -21.75
C ILE A 442 -2.54 -20.12 -22.74
N ALA A 443 -1.41 -20.10 -23.45
CA ALA A 443 -1.08 -19.05 -24.41
C ALA A 443 -2.04 -19.04 -25.60
N GLU A 444 -2.41 -20.23 -26.10
CA GLU A 444 -3.38 -20.40 -27.20
C GLU A 444 -4.74 -19.78 -26.86
N GLN A 445 -5.16 -19.86 -25.60
CA GLN A 445 -6.46 -19.35 -25.11
C GLN A 445 -6.40 -17.89 -24.60
N CYS A 446 -5.19 -17.32 -24.48
CA CYS A 446 -5.00 -15.97 -23.98
C CYS A 446 -5.48 -14.91 -24.98
N HIS A 447 -5.21 -15.12 -26.27
CA HIS A 447 -5.55 -14.24 -27.40
C HIS A 447 -5.08 -12.78 -27.28
N CYS A 448 -4.20 -12.45 -26.32
CA CYS A 448 -3.62 -11.11 -26.26
C CYS A 448 -2.58 -10.94 -27.38
N LYS A 449 -2.36 -9.70 -27.82
CA LYS A 449 -1.31 -9.36 -28.82
C LYS A 449 0.08 -9.95 -28.52
N TYR A 450 0.38 -10.22 -27.25
CA TYR A 450 1.66 -10.77 -26.83
C TYR A 450 1.69 -12.29 -27.04
N CYS A 451 0.67 -13.02 -26.61
CA CYS A 451 0.61 -14.48 -26.80
C CYS A 451 0.38 -14.88 -28.27
N CYS A 452 -0.26 -14.03 -29.08
CA CYS A 452 -0.54 -14.32 -30.49
C CYS A 452 0.68 -14.20 -31.43
N PHE A 453 1.85 -13.82 -30.92
CA PHE A 453 3.07 -13.59 -31.73
C PHE A 453 3.96 -14.85 -31.87
N ASN A 454 3.57 -16.00 -31.31
CA ASN A 454 4.37 -17.24 -31.31
C ASN A 454 4.44 -17.93 -32.70
N GLY A 455 5.07 -17.28 -33.69
CA GLY A 455 5.75 -17.95 -34.80
C GLY A 455 4.91 -18.63 -35.89
N ARG A 456 3.60 -18.82 -35.74
CA ARG A 456 2.73 -19.22 -36.86
C ARG A 456 1.88 -18.03 -37.32
N PRO A 457 1.96 -17.60 -38.59
CA PRO A 457 1.01 -16.65 -39.14
C PRO A 457 -0.35 -17.34 -39.13
N THR A 458 -1.18 -17.05 -38.13
CA THR A 458 -2.59 -17.41 -38.22
C THR A 458 -3.23 -16.48 -39.27
N PRO A 459 -4.14 -16.99 -40.13
CA PRO A 459 -4.89 -16.17 -41.08
C PRO A 459 -5.75 -15.08 -40.40
N LYS A 460 -5.82 -15.07 -39.06
CA LYS A 460 -6.38 -13.99 -38.25
C LYS A 460 -5.46 -12.77 -38.08
N ARG A 461 -4.23 -12.75 -38.59
CA ARG A 461 -3.41 -11.53 -38.59
C ARG A 461 -3.90 -10.51 -39.63
N THR A 462 -4.47 -10.98 -40.73
CA THR A 462 -5.20 -10.11 -41.68
C THR A 462 -6.57 -9.74 -41.13
N ALA A 463 -7.26 -10.65 -40.43
CA ALA A 463 -8.56 -10.36 -39.81
C ALA A 463 -8.44 -9.42 -38.59
N ALA A 464 -7.62 -9.65 -37.56
CA ALA A 464 -7.50 -8.76 -36.39
C ALA A 464 -6.90 -7.37 -36.69
N ALA A 465 -6.23 -7.21 -37.84
CA ALA A 465 -5.84 -5.90 -38.36
C ALA A 465 -6.97 -5.20 -39.16
N THR A 466 -8.01 -5.92 -39.59
CA THR A 466 -9.19 -5.40 -40.32
C THR A 466 -10.49 -5.43 -39.51
N THR A 467 -10.62 -6.30 -38.52
CA THR A 467 -11.72 -6.38 -37.57
C THR A 467 -11.29 -5.54 -36.39
N ASN A 468 -11.91 -4.37 -36.27
CA ASN A 468 -11.98 -3.56 -35.06
C ASN A 468 -12.71 -4.32 -33.92
N GLU A 469 -12.50 -5.63 -33.77
CA GLU A 469 -12.98 -6.40 -32.64
C GLU A 469 -12.15 -5.96 -31.44
N LYS A 470 -12.77 -5.10 -30.62
CA LYS A 470 -12.27 -4.62 -29.34
C LYS A 470 -11.56 -5.75 -28.60
N GLU A 471 -10.26 -5.61 -28.33
CA GLU A 471 -9.67 -6.25 -27.16
C GLU A 471 -10.58 -5.85 -25.98
N PRO A 472 -11.21 -6.79 -25.25
CA PRO A 472 -12.07 -6.43 -24.13
C PRO A 472 -11.25 -5.56 -23.18
N ASP A 473 -11.78 -4.38 -22.85
CA ASP A 473 -11.11 -3.41 -21.98
C ASP A 473 -10.78 -4.09 -20.64
N GLY A 474 -9.56 -3.92 -20.13
CA GLY A 474 -9.18 -4.40 -18.78
C GLY A 474 -8.58 -5.81 -18.65
N ASN A 475 -8.26 -6.52 -19.74
CA ASN A 475 -7.72 -7.89 -19.64
C ASN A 475 -6.20 -7.97 -19.40
N TYR A 476 -5.80 -8.62 -18.32
CA TYR A 476 -4.45 -9.12 -18.07
C TYR A 476 -4.10 -10.29 -19.02
N CYS A 477 -2.83 -10.39 -19.43
CA CYS A 477 -2.28 -11.51 -20.17
C CYS A 477 -2.24 -12.76 -19.29
N LEU A 478 -2.88 -13.85 -19.71
CA LEU A 478 -2.99 -15.08 -18.91
C LEU A 478 -1.63 -15.72 -18.64
N ILE A 479 -0.66 -15.60 -19.55
CA ILE A 479 0.71 -16.09 -19.34
C ILE A 479 1.43 -15.29 -18.27
N ALA A 480 1.43 -13.96 -18.40
CA ALA A 480 2.07 -13.10 -17.41
C ALA A 480 1.39 -13.29 -16.03
N LEU A 481 0.07 -13.46 -16.00
CA LEU A 481 -0.69 -13.75 -14.79
C LEU A 481 -0.31 -15.09 -14.17
N SER A 482 -0.18 -16.14 -14.99
CA SER A 482 0.24 -17.48 -14.52
C SER A 482 1.64 -17.42 -13.93
N CYS A 483 2.60 -16.80 -14.64
CA CYS A 483 3.96 -16.57 -14.13
C CYS A 483 3.96 -15.74 -12.83
N ALA A 484 3.14 -14.70 -12.77
CA ALA A 484 3.01 -13.85 -11.59
C ALA A 484 2.49 -14.63 -10.39
N ILE A 485 1.46 -15.47 -10.53
CA ILE A 485 0.95 -16.28 -9.43
C ILE A 485 2.02 -17.29 -8.97
N ILE A 486 2.65 -18.01 -9.90
CA ILE A 486 3.69 -19.01 -9.57
C ILE A 486 4.84 -18.38 -8.78
N ARG A 487 5.35 -17.23 -9.25
CA ARG A 487 6.43 -16.52 -8.56
C ARG A 487 5.97 -15.88 -7.25
N LEU A 488 4.75 -15.35 -7.20
CA LEU A 488 4.19 -14.74 -6.00
C LEU A 488 4.12 -15.76 -4.87
N ILE A 489 3.63 -16.98 -5.13
CA ILE A 489 3.64 -18.09 -4.16
C ILE A 489 5.06 -18.34 -3.68
N ARG A 490 6.03 -18.44 -4.59
CA ARG A 490 7.42 -18.73 -4.25
C ARG A 490 8.03 -17.64 -3.37
N VAL A 491 7.82 -16.37 -3.70
CA VAL A 491 8.34 -15.25 -2.90
C VAL A 491 7.68 -15.18 -1.53
N LEU A 492 6.35 -15.32 -1.47
CA LEU A 492 5.60 -15.28 -0.21
C LEU A 492 5.98 -16.43 0.73
N SER A 493 6.47 -17.56 0.21
CA SER A 493 6.94 -18.68 1.02
C SER A 493 8.10 -18.31 1.96
N GLY A 494 8.86 -17.26 1.62
CA GLY A 494 9.96 -16.71 2.43
C GLY A 494 9.56 -15.53 3.31
N ILE A 495 8.30 -15.11 3.30
CA ILE A 495 7.84 -13.92 4.02
C ILE A 495 6.95 -14.36 5.19
N GLY A 496 7.38 -14.04 6.40
CA GLY A 496 6.52 -14.12 7.59
C GLY A 496 5.42 -13.07 7.51
N THR A 497 4.20 -13.48 7.17
CA THR A 497 3.03 -12.57 7.08
C THR A 497 2.27 -12.46 8.39
N LYS A 498 2.47 -13.44 9.27
CA LYS A 498 1.88 -13.50 10.60
C LYS A 498 2.74 -12.68 11.54
N ILE A 499 2.10 -11.78 12.24
CA ILE A 499 2.73 -10.94 13.24
C ILE A 499 2.16 -11.33 14.59
N ASP A 500 3.06 -11.73 15.49
CA ASP A 500 2.73 -12.06 16.87
C ASP A 500 2.47 -10.77 17.65
N ILE A 501 1.22 -10.53 18.02
CA ILE A 501 0.86 -9.42 18.90
C ILE A 501 0.82 -9.94 20.33
N VAL A 502 1.71 -9.45 21.18
CA VAL A 502 1.67 -9.68 22.62
C VAL A 502 0.88 -8.54 23.25
N ASN A 503 -0.30 -8.83 23.79
CA ASN A 503 -1.06 -7.83 24.54
C ASN A 503 -0.41 -7.55 25.91
N GLU A 504 -0.81 -6.46 26.57
CA GLU A 504 -0.32 -6.06 27.92
C GLU A 504 -0.52 -7.17 28.99
N ARG A 505 -1.40 -8.14 28.72
CA ARG A 505 -1.66 -9.32 29.58
C ARG A 505 -0.83 -10.55 29.21
N GLY A 506 0.12 -10.45 28.28
CA GLY A 506 0.97 -11.55 27.82
C GLY A 506 0.30 -12.55 26.86
N THR A 507 -0.96 -12.32 26.45
CA THR A 507 -1.64 -13.18 25.47
C THR A 507 -1.12 -12.88 24.06
N ARG A 508 -0.64 -13.92 23.36
CA ARG A 508 -0.24 -13.84 21.95
C ARG A 508 -1.45 -14.00 21.02
N THR A 509 -1.68 -13.03 20.15
CA THR A 509 -2.64 -13.14 19.05
C THR A 509 -1.91 -12.95 17.72
N GLU A 510 -2.03 -13.93 16.83
CA GLU A 510 -1.50 -13.82 15.46
C GLU A 510 -2.42 -12.92 14.63
N ARG A 511 -1.84 -11.90 13.99
CA ARG A 511 -2.53 -11.07 12.99
C ARG A 511 -1.75 -11.09 11.69
N GLU A 512 -2.46 -11.07 10.58
CA GLU A 512 -1.83 -11.04 9.27
C GLU A 512 -2.02 -9.68 8.61
N MET A 513 -0.94 -9.17 8.03
CA MET A 513 -1.01 -8.00 7.17
C MET A 513 -1.62 -8.40 5.82
N PHE A 514 -2.54 -7.58 5.31
CA PHE A 514 -3.15 -7.80 4.00
C PHE A 514 -2.29 -7.21 2.86
N LEU A 515 -2.34 -7.83 1.70
CA LEU A 515 -1.65 -7.37 0.50
C LEU A 515 -2.29 -6.08 -0.03
N ASN A 516 -1.49 -5.20 -0.61
CA ASN A 516 -1.99 -4.03 -1.33
C ASN A 516 -2.33 -4.42 -2.78
N ARG A 517 -3.52 -4.03 -3.28
CA ARG A 517 -3.94 -4.37 -4.65
C ARG A 517 -2.94 -3.86 -5.69
N SER A 518 -2.49 -2.61 -5.55
CA SER A 518 -1.50 -2.05 -6.46
C SER A 518 -0.13 -2.73 -6.39
N GLY A 519 0.20 -3.36 -5.26
CA GLY A 519 1.40 -4.18 -5.09
C GLY A 519 1.33 -5.46 -5.92
N LEU A 520 0.18 -6.14 -5.88
CA LEU A 520 -0.09 -7.32 -6.72
C LEU A 520 -0.06 -6.99 -8.21
N GLU A 521 -0.66 -5.86 -8.61
CA GLU A 521 -0.60 -5.40 -10.01
C GLU A 521 0.82 -5.01 -10.43
N CYS A 522 1.59 -4.34 -9.57
CA CYS A 522 3.02 -4.06 -9.81
C CYS A 522 3.81 -5.35 -10.00
N PHE A 523 3.57 -6.36 -9.18
CA PHE A 523 4.22 -7.67 -9.31
C PHE A 523 3.86 -8.38 -10.62
N TYR A 524 2.60 -8.27 -11.05
CA TYR A 524 2.19 -8.73 -12.38
C TYR A 524 2.91 -7.96 -13.50
N ASN A 525 2.98 -6.62 -13.42
CA ASN A 525 3.60 -5.79 -14.44
C ASN A 525 5.08 -6.13 -14.62
N GLN A 526 5.78 -6.45 -13.54
CA GLN A 526 7.15 -6.95 -13.58
C GLN A 526 7.26 -8.25 -14.42
N GLN A 527 6.38 -9.22 -14.21
CA GLN A 527 6.38 -10.46 -15.01
C GLN A 527 5.98 -10.21 -16.47
N HIS A 528 5.08 -9.25 -16.68
CA HIS A 528 4.72 -8.81 -18.02
C HIS A 528 5.88 -8.13 -18.74
N ASP A 529 6.67 -7.30 -18.06
CA ASP A 529 7.85 -6.66 -18.64
C ASP A 529 8.96 -7.67 -18.95
N ARG A 530 9.14 -8.70 -18.10
CA ARG A 530 10.03 -9.83 -18.41
C ARG A 530 9.61 -10.54 -19.70
N LEU A 531 8.31 -10.79 -19.87
CA LEU A 531 7.75 -11.34 -21.11
C LEU A 531 8.08 -10.47 -22.33
N MET A 532 8.18 -9.14 -22.16
CA MET A 532 8.47 -8.20 -23.24
C MET A 532 9.97 -8.02 -23.54
N VAL A 533 10.82 -7.96 -22.51
CA VAL A 533 12.26 -7.73 -22.65
C VAL A 533 12.96 -8.92 -23.29
N GLN A 534 12.64 -10.15 -22.86
CA GLN A 534 13.22 -11.38 -23.45
C GLN A 534 12.98 -11.43 -24.96
N ARG A 535 11.82 -10.98 -25.43
CA ARG A 535 11.48 -10.94 -26.87
C ARG A 535 12.29 -9.95 -27.70
N LYS A 536 12.73 -8.84 -27.10
CA LYS A 536 13.52 -7.81 -27.81
C LYS A 536 15.03 -8.08 -27.77
N GLY A 537 15.48 -8.86 -26.79
CA GLY A 537 16.90 -9.10 -26.52
C GLY A 537 17.39 -10.53 -26.76
N ALA A 538 16.52 -11.45 -27.20
CA ALA A 538 16.88 -12.85 -27.43
C ALA A 538 18.05 -12.95 -28.42
N LYS A 539 19.21 -13.40 -27.91
CA LYS A 539 20.39 -13.71 -28.71
C LYS A 539 20.44 -15.19 -29.08
N ASP A 540 19.79 -16.04 -28.27
CA ASP A 540 19.68 -17.48 -28.48
C ASP A 540 18.21 -17.90 -28.46
N VAL A 541 17.61 -17.93 -29.65
CA VAL A 541 16.16 -18.06 -29.89
C VAL A 541 15.58 -19.34 -29.26
N VAL A 542 16.37 -20.41 -29.13
CA VAL A 542 15.88 -21.71 -28.65
C VAL A 542 15.71 -21.75 -27.13
N LYS A 543 16.57 -21.05 -26.38
CA LYS A 543 16.56 -21.05 -24.90
C LYS A 543 15.79 -19.86 -24.32
N ASP A 544 15.85 -18.69 -24.97
CA ASP A 544 15.21 -17.47 -24.48
C ASP A 544 13.68 -17.43 -24.73
N GLU A 545 13.11 -18.44 -25.42
CA GLU A 545 11.68 -18.54 -25.72
C GLU A 545 10.84 -19.32 -24.68
N LEU A 546 11.47 -20.17 -23.86
CA LEU A 546 10.76 -21.04 -22.91
C LEU A 546 10.04 -20.24 -21.82
N PHE A 547 8.81 -20.64 -21.48
CA PHE A 547 8.02 -20.02 -20.42
C PHE A 547 8.67 -20.18 -19.04
N LEU A 548 9.38 -21.29 -18.82
CA LEU A 548 10.02 -21.66 -17.55
C LEU A 548 11.07 -20.64 -17.13
N TYR A 549 11.76 -20.04 -18.11
CA TYR A 549 12.75 -18.98 -17.90
C TYR A 549 12.15 -17.72 -17.25
N ARG A 550 10.83 -17.57 -17.28
CA ARG A 550 10.13 -16.42 -16.70
C ARG A 550 9.83 -16.63 -15.22
N VAL A 551 9.75 -17.87 -14.77
CA VAL A 551 9.49 -18.21 -13.36
C VAL A 551 10.78 -18.54 -12.59
N VAL A 552 11.86 -18.87 -13.28
CA VAL A 552 13.20 -19.07 -12.69
C VAL A 552 14.00 -17.75 -12.66
N GLU A 553 14.78 -17.53 -11.61
CA GLU A 553 15.51 -16.28 -11.27
C GLU A 553 16.75 -16.00 -12.18
N ARG A 554 16.62 -16.11 -13.51
CA ARG A 554 17.79 -16.16 -14.44
C ARG A 554 18.13 -14.86 -15.20
N VAL A 555 17.31 -13.82 -15.25
CA VAL A 555 17.55 -12.77 -16.27
C VAL A 555 18.74 -11.89 -15.86
N LYS A 556 19.72 -11.64 -16.74
CA LYS A 556 20.82 -10.69 -16.47
C LYS A 556 20.34 -9.28 -16.14
N SER A 557 19.14 -8.89 -16.60
CA SER A 557 18.45 -7.66 -16.18
C SER A 557 17.88 -7.73 -14.76
N ASP A 558 17.77 -8.93 -14.16
CA ASP A 558 17.27 -9.11 -12.80
C ASP A 558 18.31 -8.67 -11.74
N LYS A 559 19.62 -8.66 -12.06
CA LYS A 559 20.65 -8.09 -11.18
C LYS A 559 20.50 -6.58 -10.97
N GLU A 560 19.82 -5.89 -11.88
CA GLU A 560 19.48 -4.47 -11.81
C GLU A 560 18.00 -4.23 -11.45
N ALA A 561 17.22 -5.30 -11.29
CA ALA A 561 15.81 -5.21 -10.92
C ALA A 561 15.68 -5.15 -9.39
N PRO A 562 14.83 -4.26 -8.84
CA PRO A 562 14.62 -4.14 -7.39
C PRO A 562 14.10 -5.43 -6.74
N GLU A 563 13.63 -6.40 -7.53
CA GLU A 563 13.16 -7.72 -7.08
C GLU A 563 14.26 -8.63 -6.53
N TYR A 564 15.53 -8.31 -6.75
CA TYR A 564 16.64 -9.10 -6.20
C TYR A 564 16.77 -8.99 -4.67
N SER A 565 16.11 -8.01 -4.08
CA SER A 565 15.95 -7.93 -2.63
C SER A 565 14.58 -8.50 -2.25
N PRO A 566 14.52 -9.66 -1.54
CA PRO A 566 13.27 -10.15 -0.96
C PRO A 566 12.55 -9.08 -0.12
N LEU A 567 13.31 -8.19 0.53
CA LEU A 567 12.77 -7.07 1.29
C LEU A 567 12.04 -6.06 0.40
N ALA A 568 12.56 -5.79 -0.80
CA ALA A 568 11.93 -4.86 -1.73
C ALA A 568 10.67 -5.43 -2.38
N VAL A 569 10.65 -6.74 -2.68
CA VAL A 569 9.44 -7.41 -3.14
C VAL A 569 8.38 -7.41 -2.05
N ALA A 570 8.75 -7.79 -0.82
CA ALA A 570 7.85 -7.74 0.33
C ALA A 570 7.27 -6.33 0.51
N HIS A 571 8.13 -5.30 0.54
CA HIS A 571 7.67 -3.92 0.66
C HIS A 571 6.75 -3.52 -0.49
N THR A 572 7.03 -3.90 -1.73
CA THR A 572 6.16 -3.59 -2.88
C THR A 572 4.79 -4.24 -2.75
N LEU A 573 4.74 -5.50 -2.32
CA LEU A 573 3.49 -6.25 -2.14
C LEU A 573 2.61 -5.66 -1.03
N PHE A 574 3.21 -5.23 0.09
CA PHE A 574 2.47 -4.74 1.26
C PHE A 574 2.24 -3.23 1.27
N SER A 575 3.12 -2.43 0.66
CA SER A 575 2.96 -0.97 0.54
C SER A 575 2.23 -0.55 -0.73
N GLY A 576 2.21 -1.43 -1.74
CA GLY A 576 1.75 -1.09 -3.07
C GLY A 576 2.74 -0.22 -3.87
N ARG A 577 3.92 0.12 -3.34
CA ARG A 577 4.87 1.04 -3.98
C ARG A 577 6.17 0.33 -4.32
N GLN A 578 6.66 0.57 -5.52
CA GLN A 578 7.95 0.05 -5.93
C GLN A 578 9.04 0.88 -5.25
N LEU A 579 9.96 0.22 -4.57
CA LEU A 579 11.13 0.90 -4.00
C LEU A 579 12.08 1.34 -5.10
N ASP A 580 12.77 2.46 -4.85
CA ASP A 580 13.84 2.94 -5.70
C ASP A 580 14.93 1.87 -5.84
N LYS A 581 15.55 1.82 -7.03
CA LYS A 581 16.60 0.86 -7.40
C LYS A 581 17.88 0.95 -6.55
N ASN A 582 17.94 1.88 -5.59
CA ASN A 582 19.13 2.19 -4.81
C ASN A 582 19.27 1.39 -3.51
N ILE A 583 18.43 0.36 -3.28
CA ILE A 583 18.60 -0.53 -2.12
C ILE A 583 19.91 -1.29 -2.30
N GLN A 584 20.83 -1.10 -1.35
CA GLN A 584 22.10 -1.80 -1.39
C GLN A 584 21.86 -3.29 -1.12
N PRO A 585 22.53 -4.21 -1.86
CA PRO A 585 22.40 -5.65 -1.66
C PRO A 585 22.69 -6.12 -0.22
N GLN A 586 23.41 -5.31 0.57
CA GLN A 586 23.77 -5.60 1.97
C GLN A 586 22.70 -5.13 2.99
N THR A 587 21.54 -4.67 2.53
CA THR A 587 20.48 -4.20 3.43
C THR A 587 19.74 -5.38 4.07
N SER A 588 19.86 -5.51 5.39
CA SER A 588 19.20 -6.58 6.18
C SER A 588 17.82 -6.22 6.72
N ALA A 589 17.49 -4.91 6.72
CA ALA A 589 16.22 -4.38 7.17
C ALA A 589 15.89 -3.06 6.46
N ILE A 590 14.60 -2.85 6.16
CA ILE A 590 14.06 -1.65 5.52
C ILE A 590 12.84 -1.21 6.32
N ALA A 591 12.73 0.08 6.63
CA ALA A 591 11.55 0.66 7.26
C ALA A 591 11.15 1.93 6.48
N ILE A 592 10.15 1.80 5.61
CA ILE A 592 9.74 2.86 4.68
C ILE A 592 8.22 2.89 4.60
N HIS A 593 7.64 4.10 4.67
CA HIS A 593 6.18 4.33 4.62
C HIS A 593 5.38 3.56 5.68
N GLY A 594 5.95 3.37 6.87
CA GLY A 594 5.28 2.68 7.97
C GLY A 594 5.27 1.16 7.86
N ILE A 595 5.94 0.59 6.86
CA ILE A 595 6.11 -0.85 6.70
C ILE A 595 7.57 -1.18 6.96
N CYS A 596 7.80 -2.14 7.86
CA CYS A 596 9.12 -2.67 8.13
C CYS A 596 9.25 -4.09 7.59
N CYS A 597 10.30 -4.33 6.81
CA CYS A 597 10.67 -5.64 6.31
C CYS A 597 12.11 -5.91 6.75
N PHE A 598 12.37 -7.06 7.35
CA PHE A 598 13.68 -7.45 7.84
C PHE A 598 13.83 -8.97 7.78
N PHE A 599 15.06 -9.47 7.71
CA PHE A 599 15.29 -10.91 7.69
C PHE A 599 15.14 -11.52 9.09
N ASN A 600 14.53 -12.70 9.17
CA ASN A 600 14.28 -13.43 10.43
C ASN A 600 15.56 -13.75 11.22
N ILE A 601 16.74 -13.74 10.61
CA ILE A 601 18.02 -13.80 11.36
C ILE A 601 18.17 -12.69 12.41
N LEU A 602 17.37 -11.63 12.30
CA LEU A 602 17.29 -10.52 13.22
C LEU A 602 16.27 -10.74 14.35
N GLU A 603 15.29 -11.65 14.20
CA GLU A 603 14.44 -12.07 15.33
C GLU A 603 15.26 -12.99 16.23
N GLN A 604 15.41 -12.63 17.50
CA GLN A 604 16.12 -13.50 18.42
C GLN A 604 15.29 -14.75 18.70
N SER A 605 15.91 -15.90 18.45
CA SER A 605 15.75 -17.06 19.31
C SER A 605 16.09 -16.62 20.73
N GLU A 606 15.22 -16.98 21.69
CA GLU A 606 15.51 -16.86 23.11
C GLU A 606 16.97 -17.25 23.36
N LEU A 607 17.67 -16.49 24.21
CA LEU A 607 18.95 -16.91 24.78
C LEU A 607 18.80 -18.38 25.17
N ARG A 608 19.39 -19.31 24.38
CA ARG A 608 19.62 -20.66 24.86
C ARG A 608 20.30 -20.47 26.20
N GLY A 609 19.65 -20.97 27.24
CA GLY A 609 20.04 -20.73 28.62
C GLY A 609 21.55 -20.88 28.77
N ALA A 610 22.14 -20.00 29.59
CA ALA A 610 23.55 -19.95 29.90
C ALA A 610 24.09 -21.23 30.61
N ASP A 611 23.43 -22.38 30.48
CA ASP A 611 23.76 -23.64 31.13
C ASP A 611 24.27 -24.73 30.15
N GLU A 612 24.27 -24.52 28.83
CA GLU A 612 24.77 -25.51 27.85
C GLU A 612 26.00 -25.04 27.05
N VAL A 613 26.81 -24.15 27.60
CA VAL A 613 28.20 -23.94 27.14
C VAL A 613 29.17 -24.35 28.25
N SER A 614 29.03 -25.61 28.69
CA SER A 614 30.17 -26.37 29.20
C SER A 614 30.19 -27.70 28.45
N LYS A 615 31.29 -27.92 27.72
CA LYS A 615 31.58 -29.06 26.82
C LYS A 615 31.12 -28.89 25.37
N VAL A 616 31.91 -28.18 24.57
CA VAL A 616 32.76 -28.77 23.51
C VAL A 616 34.07 -28.00 23.48
#